data_AF-A0A4Y7U6M4-F1
#
_entry.id   AF-A0A4Y7U6M4-F1
#
_cell.length_a   1.000
_cell.length_b   1.000
_cell.length_c   1.000
_cell.angle_alpha   90.00
_cell.angle_beta   90.00
_cell.angle_gamma   90.00
#
_symmetry.space_group_name_H-M   'P 1'
#
loop_
_entity.id
_entity.type
_entity.pdbx_description
1 polymer ?
#
loop_
_entity_poly.entity_id
_entity_poly.type
_entity_poly.pdbx_seq_one_letter_code
_entity_poly.pdbx_strand_id
1 'polypeptide(L)'
;HKNRLGVVSFFIDDLHFNLGVKLLNDKFGIQTRGGCSCAGTYGHFLLHVDQETSNKLVDEITIGDLIKKPGWIRMSIHPTTTDEEIAFVCKSIKELAGNHKEWALDYSYNKNTNEFIHKNANSFEDELVAGWFNS
;
A
#
# COMPACT_ATOMS: atom_id res chain seq x y z
N HIS A 1 14.49 -12.32 25.21
CA HIS A 1 14.53 -11.27 24.17
C HIS A 1 14.48 -11.92 22.79
N LYS A 2 13.48 -11.61 21.97
CA LYS A 2 13.42 -12.10 20.58
C LYS A 2 14.12 -11.07 19.70
N ASN A 3 15.29 -11.41 19.17
CA ASN A 3 15.91 -10.64 18.09
C ASN A 3 14.95 -10.67 16.90
N ARG A 4 14.30 -9.54 16.62
CA ARG A 4 13.40 -9.39 15.48
C ARG A 4 14.08 -8.54 14.42
N LEU A 5 13.91 -8.91 13.17
CA LEU A 5 14.24 -8.02 12.06
C LEU A 5 13.38 -6.76 12.17
N GLY A 6 13.94 -5.62 11.80
CA GLY A 6 13.24 -4.32 11.77
C GLY A 6 12.18 -4.24 10.66
N VAL A 7 11.33 -5.25 10.52
CA VAL A 7 10.28 -5.29 9.51
C VAL A 7 8.93 -5.13 10.21
N VAL A 8 8.19 -4.10 9.82
CA VAL A 8 6.88 -3.76 10.36
C VAL A 8 5.85 -3.87 9.25
N SER A 9 4.75 -4.54 9.53
CA SER A 9 3.59 -4.60 8.64
C SER A 9 2.39 -4.01 9.35
N PHE A 10 1.60 -3.21 8.64
CA PHE A 10 0.40 -2.57 9.17
C PHE A 10 -0.65 -2.39 8.08
N PHE A 11 -1.89 -2.16 8.50
CA PHE A 11 -2.99 -1.75 7.65
C PHE A 11 -3.68 -0.54 8.29
N ILE A 12 -4.45 0.19 7.49
CA ILE A 12 -5.28 1.32 7.94
C ILE A 12 -6.69 1.00 7.47
N ASP A 13 -7.67 1.10 8.36
CA ASP A 13 -9.08 0.85 8.04
C ASP A 13 -9.53 1.76 6.90
N ASP A 14 -10.36 1.23 6.01
CA ASP A 14 -10.85 1.90 4.80
C ASP A 14 -9.77 2.36 3.79
N LEU A 15 -8.52 1.90 3.93
CA LEU A 15 -7.43 2.23 3.01
C LEU A 15 -6.91 1.00 2.26
N HIS A 16 -7.06 1.02 0.93
CA HIS A 16 -6.42 0.01 0.08
C HIS A 16 -4.89 0.11 0.20
N PHE A 17 -4.22 -1.00 0.48
CA PHE A 17 -2.79 -1.04 0.76
C PHE A 17 -1.92 -0.42 -0.35
N ASN A 18 -2.24 -0.64 -1.63
CA ASN A 18 -1.51 0.00 -2.74
C ASN A 18 -1.69 1.52 -2.79
N LEU A 19 -2.85 2.05 -2.39
CA LEU A 19 -3.04 3.49 -2.27
C LEU A 19 -2.21 4.02 -1.10
N GLY A 20 -2.18 3.32 0.03
CA GLY A 20 -1.35 3.70 1.17
C GLY A 20 0.14 3.72 0.84
N VAL A 21 0.65 2.71 0.11
CA VAL A 21 2.03 2.70 -0.41
C VAL A 21 2.28 3.92 -1.30
N LYS A 22 1.37 4.20 -2.23
CA LYS A 22 1.48 5.31 -3.17
C LYS A 22 1.48 6.67 -2.46
N LEU A 23 0.59 6.87 -1.49
CA LEU A 23 0.51 8.10 -0.69
C LEU A 23 1.74 8.31 0.19
N LEU A 24 2.31 7.25 0.78
CA LEU A 24 3.57 7.34 1.53
C LEU A 24 4.72 7.83 0.65
N ASN A 25 4.79 7.31 -0.58
CA ASN A 25 5.78 7.75 -1.56
C ASN A 25 5.54 9.20 -1.99
N ASP A 26 4.34 9.51 -2.49
CA ASP A 26 4.06 10.77 -3.16
C ASP A 26 4.06 11.98 -2.21
N LYS A 27 3.63 11.80 -0.95
CA LYS A 27 3.54 12.90 0.03
C LYS A 27 4.73 13.02 0.96
N PHE A 28 5.41 11.90 1.26
CA PHE A 28 6.45 11.86 2.28
C PHE A 28 7.79 11.31 1.77
N GLY A 29 7.87 10.83 0.53
CA GLY A 29 9.08 10.18 0.00
C GLY A 29 9.39 8.83 0.64
N ILE A 30 8.44 8.23 1.37
CA ILE A 30 8.65 6.98 2.11
C ILE A 30 8.29 5.80 1.20
N GLN A 31 9.31 5.06 0.76
CA GLN A 31 9.13 3.88 -0.08
C GLN A 31 8.82 2.65 0.76
N THR A 32 7.67 2.03 0.48
CA THR A 32 7.21 0.81 1.15
C THR A 32 6.77 -0.23 0.14
N ARG A 33 6.40 -1.43 0.60
CA ARG A 33 5.85 -2.47 -0.28
C ARG A 33 4.48 -2.91 0.18
N GLY A 34 3.55 -2.97 -0.77
CA GLY A 34 2.25 -3.59 -0.57
C GLY A 34 2.36 -5.11 -0.58
N GLY A 35 1.65 -5.78 0.32
CA GLY A 35 1.47 -7.22 0.33
C GLY A 35 0.00 -7.57 0.17
N CYS A 36 -0.34 -8.37 -0.84
CA CYS A 36 -1.65 -9.01 -0.90
C CYS A 36 -1.73 -10.13 0.14
N SER A 37 -2.85 -10.25 0.86
CA SER A 37 -3.09 -11.33 1.82
C SER A 37 -3.40 -12.70 1.20
N CYS A 38 -3.20 -12.85 -0.11
CA CYS A 38 -3.44 -14.09 -0.80
C CYS A 38 -2.32 -15.11 -0.49
N ALA A 39 -2.60 -16.00 0.48
CA ALA A 39 -1.90 -17.23 0.86
C ALA A 39 -0.74 -17.16 1.88
N GLY A 40 -1.02 -16.81 3.14
CA GLY A 40 -0.14 -17.16 4.25
C GLY A 40 -0.71 -16.89 5.63
N THR A 41 -0.36 -17.73 6.61
CA THR A 41 -0.75 -17.60 8.03
C THR A 41 -0.45 -16.23 8.64
N TYR A 42 0.52 -15.50 8.07
CA TYR A 42 0.86 -14.13 8.45
C TYR A 42 -0.25 -13.12 8.11
N GLY A 43 -0.94 -13.28 6.98
CA GLY A 43 -2.07 -12.43 6.62
C GLY A 43 -3.26 -12.63 7.55
N HIS A 44 -3.58 -13.89 7.87
CA HIS A 44 -4.62 -14.22 8.87
C HIS A 44 -4.30 -13.64 10.25
N PHE A 45 -3.04 -13.74 10.70
CA PHE A 45 -2.61 -13.19 11.98
C PHE A 45 -2.69 -11.66 12.03
N LEU A 46 -2.26 -10.97 10.96
CA LEU A 46 -2.15 -9.51 10.95
C LEU A 46 -3.50 -8.82 10.76
N LEU A 47 -4.41 -9.42 10.00
CA LEU A 47 -5.68 -8.82 9.61
C LEU A 47 -6.86 -9.26 10.51
N HIS A 48 -6.58 -10.00 11.59
CA HIS A 48 -7.59 -10.54 12.51
C HIS A 48 -8.76 -11.26 11.82
N VAL A 49 -8.50 -11.88 10.66
CA VAL A 49 -9.54 -12.57 9.89
C VAL A 49 -9.79 -13.91 10.57
N ASP A 50 -10.91 -14.04 11.27
CA ASP A 50 -11.38 -15.35 11.72
C ASP A 50 -11.67 -16.26 10.50
N GLN A 51 -11.61 -17.58 10.71
CA GLN A 51 -11.74 -18.55 9.62
C GLN A 51 -13.10 -18.42 8.90
N GLU A 52 -14.15 -17.93 9.57
CA GLU A 52 -15.50 -17.74 9.00
C GLU A 52 -15.60 -16.49 8.09
N THR A 53 -14.94 -15.40 8.48
CA THR A 53 -14.83 -14.14 7.73
C THR A 53 -13.89 -14.30 6.55
N SER A 54 -12.88 -15.16 6.68
CA SER A 54 -11.98 -15.54 5.57
C SER A 54 -12.74 -16.24 4.45
N ASN A 55 -13.72 -17.10 4.76
CA ASN A 55 -14.53 -17.77 3.73
C ASN A 55 -15.52 -16.81 3.06
N LYS A 56 -16.17 -15.93 3.83
CA LYS A 56 -17.07 -14.89 3.26
C LYS A 56 -16.35 -13.86 2.39
N LEU A 57 -15.14 -13.42 2.78
CA LEU A 57 -14.31 -12.51 1.99
C LEU A 57 -13.77 -13.20 0.72
N VAL A 58 -13.41 -14.48 0.79
CA VAL A 58 -12.96 -15.26 -0.37
C VAL A 58 -14.10 -15.48 -1.37
N ASP A 59 -15.32 -15.72 -0.91
CA ASP A 59 -16.49 -15.90 -1.79
C ASP A 59 -16.86 -14.61 -2.53
N GLU A 60 -16.76 -13.44 -1.90
CA GLU A 60 -16.98 -12.13 -2.56
C GLU A 60 -15.87 -11.71 -3.53
N ILE A 61 -14.67 -12.28 -3.43
CA ILE A 61 -13.54 -12.02 -4.34
C ILE A 61 -13.73 -12.70 -5.71
N THR A 62 -14.76 -13.54 -5.88
CA THR A 62 -15.02 -14.31 -7.12
C THR A 62 -15.51 -13.45 -8.30
N ILE A 63 -15.68 -12.14 -8.16
CA ILE A 63 -16.12 -11.28 -9.27
C ILE A 63 -15.28 -10.00 -9.33
N GLY A 64 -14.02 -10.12 -9.75
CA GLY A 64 -13.26 -9.03 -10.41
C GLY A 64 -12.95 -7.75 -9.62
N ASP A 65 -13.31 -7.66 -8.34
CA ASP A 65 -13.18 -6.42 -7.55
C ASP A 65 -11.98 -6.49 -6.60
N LEU A 66 -10.79 -6.34 -7.19
CA LEU A 66 -9.50 -6.29 -6.50
C LEU A 66 -9.42 -5.21 -5.41
N ILE A 67 -10.33 -4.23 -5.42
CA ILE A 67 -10.46 -3.16 -4.40
C ILE A 67 -10.78 -3.74 -3.02
N LYS A 68 -11.52 -4.85 -2.93
CA LYS A 68 -11.86 -5.49 -1.65
C LYS A 68 -10.77 -6.42 -1.12
N LYS A 69 -9.65 -6.56 -1.86
CA LYS A 69 -8.63 -7.55 -1.51
C LYS A 69 -7.89 -7.11 -0.26
N PRO A 70 -7.96 -7.89 0.84
CA PRO A 70 -7.25 -7.52 2.05
C PRO A 70 -5.74 -7.58 1.83
N GLY A 71 -5.02 -6.62 2.41
CA GLY A 71 -3.57 -6.50 2.27
C GLY A 71 -2.99 -5.59 3.33
N TRP A 72 -1.66 -5.48 3.33
CA TRP A 72 -0.92 -4.66 4.29
C TRP A 72 0.20 -3.90 3.59
N ILE A 73 0.68 -2.87 4.29
CA ILE A 73 1.88 -2.13 3.94
C ILE A 73 3.01 -2.71 4.78
N ARG A 74 4.11 -3.10 4.13
CA ARG A 74 5.32 -3.59 4.77
C ARG A 74 6.45 -2.58 4.61
N MET A 75 7.08 -2.26 5.73
CA MET A 75 8.21 -1.34 5.81
C MET A 75 9.37 -2.00 6.55
N SER A 76 10.59 -1.71 6.10
CA SER A 76 11.82 -2.16 6.74
C SER A 76 12.55 -0.95 7.33
N ILE A 77 13.07 -1.12 8.53
CA ILE A 77 13.88 -0.18 9.28
C ILE A 77 15.30 -0.74 9.29
N HIS A 78 16.26 0.07 8.86
CA HIS A 78 17.67 -0.32 8.84
C HIS A 78 18.34 0.10 10.16
N PRO A 79 19.36 -0.64 10.65
CA PRO A 79 20.11 -0.24 11.85
C PRO A 79 20.80 1.14 11.78
N THR A 80 20.89 1.72 10.59
CA THR A 80 21.46 3.07 10.39
C THR A 80 20.39 4.16 10.33
N THR A 81 19.11 3.81 10.41
CA THR A 81 18.02 4.79 10.45
C THR A 81 18.05 5.51 11.78
N THR A 82 18.05 6.85 11.76
CA THR A 82 18.12 7.65 12.98
C THR A 82 16.76 7.73 13.69
N ASP A 83 16.77 8.12 14.96
CA ASP A 83 15.53 8.31 15.73
C ASP A 83 14.64 9.40 15.10
N GLU A 84 15.24 10.43 14.50
CA GLU A 84 14.51 11.49 13.80
C GLU A 84 13.83 10.97 12.52
N GLU A 85 14.51 10.12 11.76
CA GLU A 85 13.94 9.47 10.57
C GLU A 85 12.76 8.55 10.96
N ILE A 86 12.90 7.79 12.05
CA ILE A 86 11.80 6.97 12.57
C ILE A 86 10.65 7.83 13.07
N ALA A 87 10.92 8.92 13.78
CA ALA A 87 9.88 9.84 14.24
C ALA A 87 9.12 10.46 13.06
N PHE A 88 9.83 10.83 11.98
CA PHE A 88 9.23 11.31 10.74
C PHE A 88 8.30 10.25 10.13
N VAL A 89 8.78 9.01 9.97
CA VAL A 89 7.98 7.90 9.45
C VAL A 89 6.71 7.67 10.29
N CYS A 90 6.83 7.65 11.63
CA CYS A 90 5.69 7.50 12.52
C CYS A 90 4.68 8.64 12.38
N LYS A 91 5.16 9.88 12.22
CA LYS A 91 4.29 11.04 11.96
C LYS A 91 3.58 10.92 10.62
N SER A 92 4.29 10.55 9.55
CA SER A 92 3.73 10.36 8.21
C SER A 92 2.65 9.26 8.18
N ILE A 93 2.84 8.15 8.89
CA ILE A 93 1.82 7.10 9.00
C ILE A 93 0.56 7.62 9.71
N LYS A 94 0.71 8.42 10.78
CA LYS A 94 -0.43 9.04 11.49
C LYS A 94 -1.18 10.03 10.59
N GLU A 95 -0.46 10.86 9.84
CA GLU A 95 -1.06 11.79 8.89
C GLU A 95 -1.78 11.06 7.75
N LEU A 96 -1.17 10.00 7.22
CA LEU A 96 -1.84 9.12 6.25
C LEU A 96 -3.14 8.54 6.82
N ALA A 97 -3.10 7.96 8.02
CA ALA A 97 -4.28 7.39 8.65
C ALA A 97 -5.39 8.42 8.82
N GLY A 98 -5.06 9.66 9.22
CA GLY A 98 -6.04 10.73 9.43
C GLY A 98 -6.63 11.31 8.14
N ASN A 99 -5.88 11.34 7.04
CA ASN A 99 -6.25 12.12 5.85
C ASN A 99 -6.46 11.27 4.58
N HIS A 100 -6.24 9.96 4.61
CA HIS A 100 -6.27 9.11 3.43
C HIS A 100 -7.58 9.20 2.62
N LYS A 101 -8.73 9.41 3.27
CA LYS A 101 -10.03 9.52 2.59
C LYS A 101 -10.11 10.74 1.67
N GLU A 102 -9.59 11.88 2.13
CA GLU A 102 -9.52 13.11 1.34
C GLU A 102 -8.48 12.95 0.23
N TRP A 103 -7.29 12.48 0.58
CA TRP A 103 -6.20 12.32 -0.39
C TRP A 103 -6.48 11.27 -1.46
N ALA A 104 -7.29 10.25 -1.16
CA ALA A 104 -7.73 9.26 -2.13
C ALA A 104 -8.47 9.89 -3.32
N LEU A 105 -9.14 11.03 -3.12
CA LEU A 105 -9.89 11.72 -4.17
C LEU A 105 -9.00 12.22 -5.30
N ASP A 106 -7.69 12.37 -5.08
CA ASP A 106 -6.74 12.80 -6.10
C ASP A 106 -6.20 11.65 -6.96
N TYR A 107 -6.62 10.41 -6.68
CA TYR A 107 -6.13 9.21 -7.35
C TYR A 107 -7.23 8.46 -8.09
N SER A 108 -6.84 7.81 -9.18
CA SER A 108 -7.66 6.90 -9.96
C SER A 108 -7.11 5.48 -9.83
N TYR A 109 -7.99 4.52 -9.56
CA TYR A 109 -7.61 3.12 -9.44
C TYR A 109 -7.60 2.43 -10.81
N ASN A 110 -6.47 1.81 -11.16
CA ASN A 110 -6.33 0.98 -12.35
C ASN A 110 -6.54 -0.50 -12.00
N LYS A 111 -7.70 -1.05 -12.37
CA LYS A 111 -8.07 -2.45 -12.12
C LYS A 111 -7.16 -3.46 -12.81
N ASN A 112 -6.54 -3.10 -13.93
CA ASN A 112 -5.70 -4.02 -14.71
C ASN A 112 -4.33 -4.21 -14.05
N THR A 113 -3.78 -3.16 -13.43
CA THR A 113 -2.45 -3.21 -12.78
C THR A 113 -2.54 -3.27 -11.25
N ASN A 114 -3.74 -3.06 -10.69
CA ASN A 114 -3.98 -2.91 -9.26
C ASN A 114 -3.26 -1.69 -8.64
N GLU A 115 -2.99 -0.66 -9.44
CA GLU A 115 -2.25 0.54 -9.02
C GLU A 115 -3.15 1.75 -8.86
N PHE A 116 -2.66 2.74 -8.12
CA PHE A 116 -3.28 4.05 -7.98
C PHE A 116 -2.42 5.08 -8.67
N ILE A 117 -3.02 5.81 -9.62
CA ILE A 117 -2.35 6.83 -10.42
C ILE A 117 -2.95 8.18 -10.01
N HIS A 118 -2.08 9.14 -9.66
CA HIS A 118 -2.52 10.49 -9.36
C HIS A 118 -3.16 11.11 -10.61
N LYS A 119 -4.27 11.81 -10.48
CA LYS A 119 -5.04 12.36 -11.62
C LYS A 119 -4.24 13.32 -12.51
N ASN A 120 -3.23 13.97 -11.92
CA ASN A 120 -2.31 14.88 -12.62
C ASN A 120 -0.94 14.23 -12.92
N ALA A 121 -0.82 12.91 -12.84
CA ALA A 121 0.43 12.24 -13.20
C ALA A 121 0.62 12.31 -14.72
N ASN A 122 1.60 13.12 -15.15
CA ASN A 122 2.10 13.07 -16.52
C ASN A 122 3.21 12.03 -16.59
N SER A 123 3.04 10.99 -17.39
CA SER A 123 4.07 10.00 -17.65
C SER A 123 5.03 10.55 -18.72
N PHE A 124 6.04 11.28 -18.26
CA PHE A 124 7.17 11.68 -19.10
C PHE A 124 7.77 10.48 -19.86
N GLU A 125 7.75 9.31 -19.24
CA GLU A 125 8.19 8.04 -19.83
C GLU A 125 7.31 7.59 -21.01
N ASP A 126 6.00 7.79 -20.95
CA ASP A 126 5.11 7.42 -22.06
C ASP A 126 5.34 8.37 -23.26
N GLU A 127 5.56 9.66 -23.00
CA GLU A 127 5.95 10.62 -24.04
C GLU A 127 7.30 10.25 -24.66
N LEU A 128 8.27 9.87 -23.83
CA LEU A 128 9.61 9.45 -24.27
C LEU A 128 9.55 8.17 -25.13
N VAL A 129 8.83 7.15 -24.67
CA VAL A 129 8.68 5.86 -25.36
C VAL A 129 7.91 6.04 -26.67
N ALA A 130 6.85 6.86 -26.69
CA ALA A 130 6.15 7.20 -27.94
C ALA A 130 7.10 7.86 -28.95
N GLY A 131 8.06 8.67 -28.48
CA GLY A 131 9.12 9.24 -29.32
C GLY A 131 10.04 8.21 -29.96
N TRP A 132 10.33 7.08 -29.30
CA TRP A 132 11.23 6.04 -29.82
C TRP A 132 10.65 5.28 -31.02
N PHE A 133 9.32 5.17 -31.11
CA PHE A 133 8.64 4.45 -32.21
C PHE A 133 8.20 5.34 -33.37
N ASN A 134 8.45 6.65 -33.29
CA ASN A 134 8.18 7.63 -34.35
C ASN A 134 9.42 7.96 -35.21
N SER A 135 10.45 7.10 -35.16
CA SER A 135 11.70 7.21 -35.96
C SER A 135 11.73 6.24 -37.13
#